data_AF-A0AAJ4N0M4-F1
#
_entry.id   AF-A0AAJ4N0M4-F1
#
_cell.length_a   1.000
_cell.length_b   1.000
_cell.length_c   1.000
_cell.angle_alpha   90.00
_cell.angle_beta   90.00
_cell.angle_gamma   90.00
#
_symmetry.space_group_name_H-M   'P 1'
#
loop_
_entity.id
_entity.type
_entity.pdbx_description
1 polymer ?
#
loop_
_entity_poly.entity_id
_entity_poly.type
_entity_poly.pdbx_seq_one_letter_code
_entity_poly.pdbx_strand_id
1 'polypeptide(L)'
;MSNQGNSTTAPAVSTASSNEADPVLAAVQAYRVGTKAFEAIPSRDHHKHGGEEAVIEKTYGPPMRVLNDWDTPCRTRQGAIAALQHALEEGDAFSCSDSLTSMTRAALSFLADQEKELPVDRVERLARELSDALSHWANGQFMAMVFPAGDIRGFWFRTVSRDERGDEADPIISVINQYYAGIVAFRAIPEEVWPDLGGENAVCQSTYGAAMDALDNWRQPCTSREGAISAMRFAQKESEDYYAEPSVKSMIAAVLAYLEGAAA
;
A
#
# COMPACT_ATOMS: atom_id res chain seq x y z
N MET A 1 -49.93 -20.51 -21.42
CA MET A 1 -49.00 -20.77 -20.31
C MET A 1 -47.69 -20.09 -20.66
N SER A 2 -47.57 -18.81 -20.29
CA SER A 2 -46.44 -17.95 -20.67
C SER A 2 -45.55 -17.78 -19.44
N ASN A 3 -44.33 -18.30 -19.51
CA ASN A 3 -43.34 -18.20 -18.45
C ASN A 3 -42.36 -17.06 -18.82
N GLN A 4 -42.51 -15.90 -18.20
CA GLN A 4 -41.58 -14.79 -18.34
C GLN A 4 -40.38 -15.02 -17.41
N GLY A 5 -39.20 -15.26 -17.99
CA GLY A 5 -37.94 -15.24 -17.26
C GLY A 5 -37.51 -13.79 -17.02
N ASN A 6 -37.46 -13.37 -15.76
CA ASN A 6 -36.84 -12.12 -15.36
C ASN A 6 -35.32 -12.27 -15.40
N SER A 7 -34.72 -11.67 -16.42
CA SER A 7 -33.28 -11.46 -16.52
C SER A 7 -32.95 -10.13 -15.85
N THR A 8 -32.41 -10.15 -14.64
CA THR A 8 -31.92 -8.94 -13.96
C THR A 8 -30.42 -8.81 -14.22
N THR A 9 -30.09 -7.97 -15.20
CA THR A 9 -28.73 -7.46 -15.43
C THR A 9 -28.42 -6.43 -14.33
N ALA A 10 -27.43 -6.71 -13.48
CA ALA A 10 -26.87 -5.70 -12.59
C ALA A 10 -26.01 -4.72 -13.40
N PRO A 11 -26.09 -3.40 -13.18
CA PRO A 11 -25.18 -2.47 -13.82
C PRO A 11 -23.80 -2.58 -13.15
N ALA A 12 -22.76 -2.69 -13.98
CA ALA A 12 -21.39 -2.52 -13.54
C ALA A 12 -21.19 -1.06 -13.12
N VAL A 13 -21.10 -0.81 -11.81
CA VAL A 13 -20.60 0.46 -11.29
C VAL A 13 -19.09 0.44 -11.48
N SER A 14 -18.61 1.18 -12.48
CA SER A 14 -17.20 1.55 -12.57
C SER A 14 -16.83 2.40 -11.37
N THR A 15 -16.30 1.79 -10.32
CA THR A 15 -15.54 2.51 -9.29
C THR A 15 -14.23 2.95 -9.93
N ALA A 16 -14.25 4.13 -10.55
CA ALA A 16 -13.03 4.85 -10.85
C ALA A 16 -12.34 5.14 -9.51
N SER A 17 -11.32 4.36 -9.17
CA SER A 17 -10.39 4.70 -8.11
C SER A 17 -9.68 5.98 -8.53
N SER A 18 -10.14 7.13 -8.04
CA SER A 18 -9.42 8.38 -8.23
C SER A 18 -8.18 8.34 -7.34
N ASN A 19 -7.12 7.71 -7.85
CA ASN A 19 -5.74 7.84 -7.37
C ASN A 19 -5.17 9.22 -7.75
N GLU A 20 -6.05 10.23 -7.79
CA GLU A 20 -5.71 11.58 -8.22
C GLU A 20 -5.05 12.28 -7.03
N ALA A 21 -3.76 12.58 -7.18
CA ALA A 21 -2.97 13.23 -6.14
C ALA A 21 -3.70 14.49 -5.64
N ASP A 22 -3.72 14.69 -4.32
CA ASP A 22 -4.39 15.82 -3.71
C ASP A 22 -3.73 17.13 -4.17
N PRO A 23 -4.47 18.05 -4.83
CA PRO A 23 -3.88 19.25 -5.41
C PRO A 23 -3.21 20.15 -4.35
N VAL A 24 -3.64 20.07 -3.08
CA VAL A 24 -3.03 20.82 -1.99
C VAL A 24 -1.57 20.39 -1.76
N LEU A 25 -1.23 19.11 -2.00
CA LEU A 25 0.13 18.62 -1.85
C LEU A 25 1.07 19.28 -2.86
N ALA A 26 0.62 19.42 -4.09
CA ALA A 26 1.39 20.10 -5.13
C ALA A 26 1.56 21.59 -4.81
N ALA A 27 0.53 22.26 -4.31
CA ALA A 27 0.58 23.68 -3.95
C ALA A 27 1.54 23.95 -2.77
N VAL A 28 1.42 23.18 -1.68
CA VAL A 28 2.31 23.29 -0.51
C VAL A 28 3.75 22.96 -0.92
N GLN A 29 3.96 21.96 -1.77
CA GLN A 29 5.30 21.63 -2.26
C GLN A 29 5.89 22.75 -3.13
N ALA A 30 5.09 23.36 -4.00
CA ALA A 30 5.53 24.50 -4.82
C ALA A 30 5.94 25.69 -3.95
N TYR A 31 5.17 25.97 -2.88
CA TYR A 31 5.52 27.00 -1.91
C TYR A 31 6.85 26.68 -1.22
N ARG A 32 7.02 25.47 -0.67
CA ARG A 32 8.27 25.05 0.00
C ARG A 32 9.49 25.12 -0.93
N VAL A 33 9.34 24.75 -2.21
CA VAL A 33 10.40 24.90 -3.21
C VAL A 33 10.71 26.38 -3.46
N GLY A 34 9.68 27.23 -3.58
CA GLY A 34 9.82 28.67 -3.70
C GLY A 34 10.55 29.30 -2.52
N THR A 35 10.21 28.93 -1.29
CA THR A 35 10.86 29.45 -0.07
C THR A 35 12.34 29.09 -0.06
N LYS A 36 12.70 27.84 -0.38
CA LYS A 36 14.11 27.43 -0.53
C LYS A 36 14.84 28.22 -1.62
N ALA A 37 14.17 28.53 -2.73
CA ALA A 37 14.75 29.33 -3.81
C ALA A 37 14.98 30.79 -3.38
N PHE A 38 14.10 31.36 -2.55
CA PHE A 38 14.28 32.69 -1.95
C PHE A 38 15.46 32.71 -0.98
N GLU A 39 15.54 31.73 -0.08
CA GLU A 39 16.62 31.59 0.90
C GLU A 39 18.00 31.39 0.26
N ALA A 40 18.04 30.78 -0.93
CA ALA A 40 19.27 30.59 -1.69
C ALA A 40 19.86 31.91 -2.26
N ILE A 41 19.09 33.00 -2.28
CA ILE A 41 19.54 34.31 -2.77
C ILE A 41 19.83 35.20 -1.55
N PRO A 42 21.11 35.52 -1.26
CA PRO A 42 21.45 36.36 -0.12
C PRO A 42 20.77 37.72 -0.19
N SER A 43 20.25 38.23 0.93
CA SER A 43 19.53 39.52 1.00
C SER A 43 20.33 40.69 0.44
N ARG A 44 21.65 40.71 0.68
CA ARG A 44 22.58 41.70 0.11
C ARG A 44 22.58 41.73 -1.42
N ASP A 45 22.20 40.64 -2.07
CA ASP A 45 22.20 40.48 -3.52
C ASP A 45 20.82 40.74 -4.14
N HIS A 46 19.75 40.93 -3.35
CA HIS A 46 18.40 41.19 -3.86
C HIS A 46 18.33 42.36 -4.84
N HIS A 47 19.11 43.42 -4.61
CA HIS A 47 19.20 44.57 -5.53
C HIS A 47 19.64 44.17 -6.96
N LYS A 48 20.47 43.12 -7.10
CA LYS A 48 20.90 42.58 -8.41
C LYS A 48 19.78 41.87 -9.15
N HIS A 49 18.72 41.47 -8.43
CA HIS A 49 17.57 40.75 -8.97
C HIS A 49 16.34 41.64 -9.20
N GLY A 50 16.47 42.96 -8.94
CA GLY A 50 15.38 43.94 -9.04
C GLY A 50 14.78 44.35 -7.69
N GLY A 51 15.45 44.04 -6.58
CA GLY A 51 14.94 44.26 -5.22
C GLY A 51 14.28 43.01 -4.64
N GLU A 52 13.96 43.05 -3.35
CA GLU A 52 13.37 41.92 -2.61
C GLU A 52 12.05 41.45 -3.24
N GLU A 53 11.15 42.39 -3.56
CA GLU A 53 9.86 42.08 -4.22
C GLU A 53 10.03 41.32 -5.54
N ALA A 54 11.04 41.64 -6.34
CA ALA A 54 11.32 40.94 -7.58
C ALA A 54 11.88 39.53 -7.34
N VAL A 55 12.55 39.29 -6.20
CA VAL A 55 12.96 37.95 -5.77
C VAL A 55 11.75 37.17 -5.28
N ILE A 56 10.87 37.77 -4.47
CA ILE A 56 9.62 37.17 -4.00
C ILE A 56 8.77 36.70 -5.18
N GLU A 57 8.49 37.58 -6.15
CA GLU A 57 7.65 37.26 -7.31
C GLU A 57 8.25 36.16 -8.20
N LYS A 58 9.58 35.99 -8.20
CA LYS A 58 10.27 34.90 -8.93
C LYS A 58 10.34 33.58 -8.15
N THR A 59 10.05 33.59 -6.86
CA THR A 59 10.30 32.45 -5.96
C THR A 59 8.98 31.98 -5.31
N TYR A 60 8.73 32.33 -4.05
CA TYR A 60 7.57 31.84 -3.30
C TYR A 60 6.30 32.69 -3.48
N GLY A 61 6.38 33.90 -4.05
CA GLY A 61 5.24 34.81 -4.17
C GLY A 61 4.05 34.19 -4.93
N PRO A 62 4.24 33.66 -6.15
CA PRO A 62 3.17 32.99 -6.88
C PRO A 62 2.56 31.78 -6.15
N PRO A 63 3.32 30.80 -5.62
CA PRO A 63 2.71 29.70 -4.88
C PRO A 63 2.09 30.14 -3.55
N MET A 64 2.59 31.19 -2.89
CA MET A 64 1.94 31.76 -1.70
C MET A 64 0.56 32.33 -2.03
N ARG A 65 0.41 33.04 -3.16
CA ARG A 65 -0.90 33.51 -3.62
C ARG A 65 -1.89 32.36 -3.84
N VAL A 66 -1.43 31.25 -4.41
CA VAL A 66 -2.26 30.03 -4.55
C VAL A 66 -2.73 29.52 -3.19
N LEU A 67 -1.86 29.51 -2.16
CA LEU A 67 -2.24 29.05 -0.82
C LEU A 67 -3.16 30.04 -0.09
N ASN A 68 -2.95 31.34 -0.26
CA ASN A 68 -3.82 32.39 0.31
C ASN A 68 -5.24 32.29 -0.26
N ASP A 69 -5.35 32.16 -1.59
CA ASP A 69 -6.63 32.11 -2.31
C ASP A 69 -7.24 30.71 -2.34
N TRP A 70 -6.68 29.75 -1.58
CA TRP A 70 -7.11 28.36 -1.64
C TRP A 70 -8.53 28.16 -1.12
N ASP A 71 -9.40 27.63 -1.98
CA ASP A 71 -10.83 27.44 -1.70
C ASP A 71 -11.30 25.99 -1.85
N THR A 72 -10.41 25.10 -2.29
CA THR A 72 -10.74 23.71 -2.61
C THR A 72 -10.52 22.81 -1.38
N PRO A 73 -11.44 21.87 -1.05
CA PRO A 73 -11.24 20.95 0.07
C PRO A 73 -10.07 20.00 -0.20
N CYS A 74 -9.38 19.56 0.87
CA CYS A 74 -8.45 18.44 0.77
C CYS A 74 -9.23 17.16 0.41
N ARG A 75 -8.62 16.29 -0.38
CA ARG A 75 -9.23 15.03 -0.86
C ARG A 75 -8.66 13.81 -0.15
N THR A 76 -7.51 13.97 0.48
CA THR A 76 -6.77 12.89 1.11
C THR A 76 -6.34 13.26 2.52
N ARG A 77 -6.12 12.24 3.35
CA ARG A 77 -5.55 12.43 4.69
C ARG A 77 -4.18 13.10 4.62
N GLN A 78 -3.35 12.71 3.65
CA GLN A 78 -2.02 13.29 3.47
C GLN A 78 -2.10 14.78 3.10
N GLY A 79 -3.01 15.16 2.21
CA GLY A 79 -3.27 16.56 1.87
C GLY A 79 -3.76 17.37 3.07
N ALA A 80 -4.70 16.84 3.85
CA ALA A 80 -5.17 17.49 5.07
C ALA A 80 -4.04 17.68 6.11
N ILE A 81 -3.16 16.69 6.29
CA ILE A 81 -1.97 16.82 7.15
C ILE A 81 -1.03 17.91 6.63
N ALA A 82 -0.72 17.92 5.33
CA ALA A 82 0.17 18.91 4.74
C ALA A 82 -0.39 20.34 4.88
N ALA A 83 -1.69 20.52 4.68
CA ALA A 83 -2.38 21.80 4.89
C ALA A 83 -2.28 22.26 6.36
N LEU A 84 -2.55 21.37 7.32
CA LEU A 84 -2.42 21.70 8.75
C LEU A 84 -0.98 22.00 9.16
N GLN A 85 0.01 21.28 8.62
CA GLN A 85 1.42 21.57 8.86
C GLN A 85 1.79 22.96 8.35
N HIS A 86 1.38 23.32 7.12
CA HIS A 86 1.58 24.67 6.59
C HIS A 86 0.91 25.73 7.47
N ALA A 87 -0.34 25.50 7.90
CA ALA A 87 -1.06 26.43 8.77
C ALA A 87 -0.37 26.64 10.14
N LEU A 88 0.22 25.58 10.70
CA LEU A 88 1.01 25.67 11.94
C LEU A 88 2.31 26.44 11.71
N GLU A 89 3.06 26.13 10.65
CA GLU A 89 4.29 26.85 10.28
C GLU A 89 4.01 28.35 10.08
N GLU A 90 2.92 28.68 9.38
CA GLU A 90 2.48 30.07 9.20
C GLU A 90 2.03 30.72 10.50
N GLY A 91 1.33 30.01 11.39
CA GLY A 91 0.88 30.54 12.67
C GLY A 91 2.03 30.85 13.64
N ASP A 92 3.10 30.04 13.59
CA ASP A 92 4.31 30.25 14.37
C ASP A 92 5.13 31.44 13.83
N ALA A 93 5.18 31.62 12.50
CA ALA A 93 5.89 32.72 11.85
C ALA A 93 5.10 34.04 11.89
N PHE A 94 3.78 33.97 11.75
CA PHE A 94 2.86 35.09 11.61
C PHE A 94 1.62 34.84 12.47
N SER A 95 1.22 35.81 13.30
CA SER A 95 0.03 35.64 14.16
C SER A 95 -1.28 35.45 13.39
N CYS A 96 -1.34 35.85 12.11
CA CYS A 96 -2.45 35.58 11.21
C CYS A 96 -2.00 35.70 9.74
N SER A 97 -2.39 34.74 8.90
CA SER A 97 -2.24 34.84 7.44
C SER A 97 -3.46 34.24 6.72
N ASP A 98 -3.67 34.65 5.47
CA ASP A 98 -4.76 34.12 4.64
C ASP A 98 -4.52 32.63 4.35
N SER A 99 -3.27 32.22 4.07
CA SER A 99 -2.94 30.82 3.86
C SER A 99 -3.19 29.95 5.10
N LEU A 100 -2.96 30.46 6.32
CA LEU A 100 -3.33 29.76 7.57
C LEU A 100 -4.83 29.48 7.58
N THR A 101 -5.65 30.49 7.32
CA THR A 101 -7.11 30.37 7.32
C THR A 101 -7.58 29.41 6.22
N SER A 102 -7.05 29.55 5.01
CA SER A 102 -7.43 28.76 3.84
C SER A 102 -7.02 27.29 3.97
N MET A 103 -5.81 26.99 4.46
CA MET A 103 -5.36 25.62 4.72
C MET A 103 -6.15 24.95 5.85
N THR A 104 -6.42 25.69 6.93
CA THR A 104 -7.25 25.18 8.05
C THR A 104 -8.66 24.84 7.55
N ARG A 105 -9.26 25.69 6.71
CA ARG A 105 -10.56 25.44 6.09
C ARG A 105 -10.54 24.20 5.19
N ALA A 106 -9.53 24.07 4.33
CA ALA A 106 -9.40 22.93 3.42
C ALA A 106 -9.29 21.59 4.16
N ALA A 107 -8.48 21.54 5.22
CA ALA A 107 -8.33 20.38 6.07
C ALA A 107 -9.60 20.08 6.87
N LEU A 108 -10.27 21.10 7.41
CA LEU A 108 -11.54 20.94 8.13
C LEU A 108 -12.63 20.36 7.22
N SER A 109 -12.71 20.81 5.95
CA SER A 109 -13.66 20.26 4.99
C SER A 109 -13.44 18.76 4.76
N PHE A 110 -12.19 18.30 4.64
CA PHE A 110 -11.87 16.88 4.53
C PHE A 110 -12.39 16.07 5.73
N LEU A 111 -12.16 16.57 6.95
CA LEU A 111 -12.62 15.90 8.17
C LEU A 111 -14.15 15.92 8.29
N ALA A 112 -14.78 17.04 7.95
CA ALA A 112 -16.24 17.19 8.01
C ALA A 112 -16.96 16.34 6.95
N ASP A 113 -16.36 16.14 5.78
CA ASP A 113 -16.93 15.29 4.74
C ASP A 113 -16.85 13.81 5.11
N GLN A 114 -15.81 13.38 5.85
CA GLN A 114 -15.75 12.03 6.42
C GLN A 114 -16.92 11.75 7.39
N GLU A 115 -17.41 12.76 8.12
CA GLU A 115 -18.55 12.58 9.03
C GLU A 115 -19.87 12.37 8.26
N LYS A 116 -20.01 12.95 7.08
CA LYS A 116 -21.22 12.84 6.22
C LYS A 116 -21.24 11.60 5.33
N GLU A 117 -20.13 10.86 5.28
CA GLU A 117 -19.97 9.63 4.51
C GLU A 117 -21.07 8.62 4.84
N LEU A 118 -21.73 8.06 3.81
CA LEU A 118 -22.70 7.00 4.02
C LEU A 118 -22.00 5.77 4.63
N PRO A 119 -22.69 4.97 5.48
CA PRO A 119 -22.07 3.81 6.11
C PRO A 119 -21.43 2.83 5.12
N VAL A 120 -22.03 2.65 3.94
CA VAL A 120 -21.49 1.77 2.89
C VAL A 120 -20.17 2.29 2.33
N ASP A 121 -20.09 3.58 2.02
CA ASP A 121 -18.88 4.21 1.47
C ASP A 121 -17.74 4.14 2.49
N ARG A 122 -18.07 4.36 3.77
CA ARG A 122 -17.13 4.24 4.88
C ARG A 122 -16.56 2.83 5.01
N VAL A 123 -17.41 1.81 4.91
CA VAL A 123 -16.98 0.40 4.97
C VAL A 123 -16.03 0.08 3.82
N GLU A 124 -16.36 0.49 2.59
CA GLU A 124 -15.49 0.25 1.44
C GLU A 124 -14.13 0.94 1.57
N ARG A 125 -14.11 2.21 1.99
CA ARG A 125 -12.86 2.95 2.20
C ARG A 125 -11.99 2.29 3.27
N LEU A 126 -12.56 1.97 4.43
CA LEU A 126 -11.83 1.30 5.51
C LEU A 126 -11.35 -0.10 5.11
N ALA A 127 -12.11 -0.83 4.29
CA ALA A 127 -11.68 -2.13 3.78
C ALA A 127 -10.46 -2.02 2.85
N ARG A 128 -10.41 -0.98 1.99
CA ARG A 128 -9.23 -0.69 1.16
C ARG A 128 -8.02 -0.31 2.01
N GLU A 129 -8.20 0.61 2.97
CA GLU A 129 -7.12 1.01 3.89
C GLU A 129 -6.57 -0.19 4.69
N LEU A 130 -7.46 -1.07 5.17
CA LEU A 130 -7.06 -2.29 5.85
C LEU A 130 -6.33 -3.26 4.92
N SER A 131 -6.79 -3.44 3.69
CA SER A 131 -6.13 -4.29 2.69
C SER A 131 -4.70 -3.80 2.40
N ASP A 132 -4.52 -2.49 2.23
CA ASP A 132 -3.19 -1.90 2.02
C ASP A 132 -2.31 -2.12 3.25
N ALA A 133 -2.83 -1.91 4.47
CA ALA A 133 -2.08 -2.17 5.70
C ALA A 133 -1.69 -3.66 5.85
N LEU A 134 -2.60 -4.59 5.53
CA LEU A 134 -2.36 -6.02 5.58
C LEU A 134 -1.26 -6.47 4.62
N SER A 135 -1.14 -5.85 3.44
CA SER A 135 -0.07 -6.21 2.49
C SER A 135 1.33 -5.94 3.05
N HIS A 136 1.46 -4.93 3.91
CA HIS A 136 2.71 -4.58 4.60
C HIS A 136 2.86 -5.33 5.93
N TRP A 137 1.76 -5.70 6.59
CA TRP A 137 1.79 -6.40 7.87
C TRP A 137 2.03 -7.89 7.68
N ALA A 138 3.21 -8.34 8.11
CA ALA A 138 3.67 -9.71 7.93
C ALA A 138 3.53 -10.20 6.46
N ASN A 139 3.81 -9.30 5.51
CA ASN A 139 3.82 -9.57 4.07
C ASN A 139 2.52 -10.17 3.53
N GLY A 140 1.35 -9.72 4.03
CA GLY A 140 0.06 -10.22 3.56
C GLY A 140 -0.28 -11.64 4.03
N GLN A 141 0.42 -12.16 5.03
CA GLN A 141 0.13 -13.49 5.59
C GLN A 141 -1.11 -13.53 6.48
N PHE A 142 -1.81 -12.42 6.68
CA PHE A 142 -3.00 -12.36 7.51
C PHE A 142 -4.24 -11.95 6.72
N MET A 143 -5.35 -12.61 7.07
CA MET A 143 -6.69 -12.24 6.67
C MET A 143 -7.42 -11.67 7.88
N ALA A 144 -8.11 -10.54 7.71
CA ALA A 144 -8.97 -9.96 8.73
C ALA A 144 -10.41 -10.44 8.58
N MET A 145 -11.05 -10.75 9.71
CA MET A 145 -12.51 -10.90 9.79
C MET A 145 -13.03 -9.82 10.74
N VAL A 146 -13.99 -9.02 10.26
CA VAL A 146 -14.49 -7.85 10.96
C VAL A 146 -16.00 -7.98 11.13
N PHE A 147 -16.47 -8.06 12.38
CA PHE A 147 -17.89 -8.07 12.70
C PHE A 147 -18.36 -6.66 13.08
N PRO A 148 -19.67 -6.36 12.94
CA PRO A 148 -20.23 -5.10 13.39
C PRO A 148 -19.92 -4.84 14.87
N ALA A 149 -19.74 -3.57 15.22
CA ALA A 149 -19.54 -3.18 16.61
C ALA A 149 -20.68 -3.69 17.50
N GLY A 150 -20.32 -4.36 18.60
CA GLY A 150 -21.27 -5.01 19.53
C GLY A 150 -21.46 -6.51 19.30
N ASP A 151 -20.97 -7.07 18.19
CA ASP A 151 -20.82 -8.52 18.06
C ASP A 151 -19.70 -9.02 18.99
N ILE A 152 -19.96 -10.07 19.77
CA ILE A 152 -19.02 -10.62 20.75
C ILE A 152 -17.71 -11.09 20.13
N ARG A 153 -17.70 -11.40 18.84
CA ARG A 153 -16.52 -11.89 18.14
C ARG A 153 -15.59 -10.75 17.72
N GLY A 154 -16.08 -9.50 17.70
CA GLY A 154 -15.29 -8.31 17.41
C GLY A 154 -14.58 -8.36 16.06
N PHE A 155 -13.26 -8.20 16.08
CA PHE A 155 -12.41 -8.43 14.91
C PHE A 155 -11.28 -9.37 15.30
N TRP A 156 -10.84 -10.18 14.34
CA TRP A 156 -9.62 -10.96 14.51
C TRP A 156 -8.89 -11.14 13.19
N PHE A 157 -7.63 -11.51 13.31
CA PHE A 157 -6.76 -11.83 12.19
C PHE A 157 -6.43 -13.32 12.26
N ARG A 158 -6.46 -13.99 11.11
CA ARG A 158 -5.93 -15.36 10.98
C ARG A 158 -4.81 -15.37 9.99
N THR A 159 -3.85 -16.28 10.18
CA THR A 159 -2.87 -16.55 9.14
C THR A 159 -3.57 -17.16 7.92
N VAL A 160 -3.17 -16.75 6.73
CA VAL A 160 -3.62 -17.33 5.46
C VAL A 160 -3.16 -18.79 5.35
N SER A 161 -2.14 -19.20 6.12
CA SER A 161 -1.67 -20.57 6.26
C SER A 161 -2.53 -21.47 7.18
N ARG A 162 -3.74 -21.05 7.55
CA ARG A 162 -4.73 -21.90 8.24
C ARG A 162 -6.13 -21.67 7.67
N ASP A 163 -6.94 -22.72 7.62
CA ASP A 163 -8.32 -22.63 7.12
C ASP A 163 -9.29 -21.94 8.12
N GLU A 164 -10.60 -21.93 7.84
CA GLU A 164 -11.61 -21.32 8.72
C GLU A 164 -11.78 -22.04 10.07
N ARG A 165 -11.32 -23.30 10.18
CA ARG A 165 -11.39 -24.14 11.38
C ARG A 165 -10.12 -24.08 12.21
N GLY A 166 -9.07 -23.45 11.67
CA GLY A 166 -7.75 -23.38 12.29
C GLY A 166 -6.86 -24.59 11.98
N ASP A 167 -7.29 -25.43 11.03
CA ASP A 167 -6.52 -26.57 10.52
C ASP A 167 -5.36 -26.05 9.68
N GLU A 168 -4.30 -26.85 9.61
CA GLU A 168 -3.10 -26.54 8.85
C GLU A 168 -3.48 -26.33 7.38
N ALA A 169 -3.19 -25.15 6.81
CA ALA A 169 -3.41 -24.96 5.38
C ALA A 169 -2.55 -25.94 4.60
N ASP A 170 -2.96 -26.18 3.37
CA ASP A 170 -2.25 -26.99 2.40
C ASP A 170 -0.73 -26.87 2.59
N PRO A 171 0.00 -27.96 2.87
CA PRO A 171 1.41 -27.90 3.21
C PRO A 171 2.24 -27.07 2.23
N ILE A 172 1.83 -27.04 0.96
CA ILE A 172 2.47 -26.24 -0.10
C ILE A 172 2.38 -24.72 0.18
N ILE A 173 1.28 -24.24 0.75
CA ILE A 173 1.10 -22.83 1.15
C ILE A 173 2.10 -22.46 2.24
N SER A 174 2.32 -23.35 3.22
CA SER A 174 3.29 -23.11 4.29
C SER A 174 4.70 -22.94 3.72
N VAL A 175 5.13 -23.82 2.82
CA VAL A 175 6.48 -23.75 2.23
C VAL A 175 6.65 -22.53 1.33
N ILE A 176 5.66 -22.20 0.48
CA ILE A 176 5.68 -20.98 -0.34
C ILE A 176 5.80 -19.73 0.55
N ASN A 177 5.08 -19.70 1.67
CA ASN A 177 5.15 -18.60 2.64
C ASN A 177 6.52 -18.51 3.33
N GLN A 178 7.12 -19.64 3.69
CA GLN A 178 8.48 -19.69 4.25
C GLN A 178 9.51 -19.17 3.25
N TYR A 179 9.38 -19.53 1.96
CA TYR A 179 10.24 -18.99 0.91
C TYR A 179 10.16 -17.46 0.81
N TYR A 180 8.95 -16.89 0.71
CA TYR A 180 8.83 -15.43 0.61
C TYR A 180 9.27 -14.70 1.89
N ALA A 181 9.00 -15.26 3.07
CA ALA A 181 9.53 -14.72 4.32
C ALA A 181 11.06 -14.78 4.36
N GLY A 182 11.65 -15.88 3.87
CA GLY A 182 13.08 -16.06 3.70
C GLY A 182 13.70 -15.04 2.76
N ILE A 183 13.07 -14.74 1.62
CA ILE A 183 13.56 -13.72 0.68
C ILE A 183 13.60 -12.33 1.35
N VAL A 184 12.61 -12.00 2.17
CA VAL A 184 12.62 -10.76 2.95
C VAL A 184 13.74 -10.77 3.99
N ALA A 185 13.90 -11.87 4.72
CA ALA A 185 14.99 -12.03 5.68
C ALA A 185 16.37 -11.91 5.02
N PHE A 186 16.56 -12.53 3.86
CA PHE A 186 17.78 -12.44 3.06
C PHE A 186 18.11 -10.99 2.68
N ARG A 187 17.11 -10.26 2.14
CA ARG A 187 17.26 -8.85 1.75
C ARG A 187 17.55 -7.91 2.93
N ALA A 188 17.23 -8.33 4.15
CA ALA A 188 17.48 -7.56 5.37
C ALA A 188 18.90 -7.75 5.92
N ILE A 189 19.67 -8.74 5.45
CA ILE A 189 21.03 -9.02 5.92
C ILE A 189 22.03 -8.27 5.03
N PRO A 190 22.81 -7.31 5.56
CA PRO A 190 23.83 -6.60 4.78
C PRO A 190 24.89 -7.54 4.22
N GLU A 191 25.33 -7.33 2.99
CA GLU A 191 26.30 -8.21 2.32
C GLU A 191 27.65 -8.26 3.04
N GLU A 192 28.01 -7.17 3.72
CA GLU A 192 29.27 -7.03 4.45
C GLU A 192 29.40 -8.01 5.62
N VAL A 193 28.27 -8.50 6.17
CA VAL A 193 28.28 -9.46 7.27
C VAL A 193 28.20 -10.92 6.79
N TRP A 194 28.03 -11.16 5.48
CA TRP A 194 27.90 -12.52 4.96
C TRP A 194 29.14 -13.39 5.23
N PRO A 195 30.40 -12.92 5.12
CA PRO A 195 31.56 -13.73 5.43
C PRO A 195 31.55 -14.29 6.86
N ASP A 196 31.08 -13.50 7.83
CA ASP A 196 30.97 -13.90 9.24
C ASP A 196 29.85 -14.92 9.48
N LEU A 197 28.86 -14.94 8.58
CA LEU A 197 27.73 -15.89 8.58
C LEU A 197 28.00 -17.15 7.76
N GLY A 198 29.24 -17.34 7.26
CA GLY A 198 29.63 -18.50 6.46
C GLY A 198 29.49 -18.32 4.94
N GLY A 199 29.33 -17.09 4.48
CA GLY A 199 29.23 -16.70 3.07
C GLY A 199 27.81 -16.72 2.51
N GLU A 200 27.67 -16.27 1.26
CA GLU A 200 26.39 -16.13 0.55
C GLU A 200 25.54 -17.41 0.63
N ASN A 201 26.12 -18.58 0.33
CA ASN A 201 25.38 -19.84 0.35
C ASN A 201 24.79 -20.17 1.73
N ALA A 202 25.50 -19.85 2.82
CA ALA A 202 25.00 -20.08 4.18
C ALA A 202 23.88 -19.10 4.53
N VAL A 203 23.99 -17.85 4.09
CA VAL A 203 22.94 -16.83 4.25
C VAL A 203 21.70 -17.20 3.43
N CYS A 204 21.86 -17.62 2.17
CA CYS A 204 20.78 -18.15 1.35
C CYS A 204 20.11 -19.34 2.04
N GLN A 205 20.88 -20.35 2.46
CA GLN A 205 20.31 -21.57 3.06
C GLN A 205 19.58 -21.31 4.38
N SER A 206 20.10 -20.40 5.21
CA SER A 206 19.49 -20.03 6.49
C SER A 206 18.28 -19.11 6.37
N THR A 207 18.01 -18.56 5.18
CA THR A 207 16.89 -17.64 4.93
C THR A 207 15.82 -18.27 4.05
N TYR A 208 16.03 -18.35 2.74
CA TYR A 208 15.04 -18.89 1.78
C TYR A 208 15.43 -20.23 1.16
N GLY A 209 16.72 -20.59 1.17
CA GLY A 209 17.26 -21.74 0.45
C GLY A 209 16.64 -23.07 0.88
N ALA A 210 16.46 -23.30 2.18
CA ALA A 210 15.78 -24.50 2.67
C ALA A 210 14.33 -24.63 2.19
N ALA A 211 13.60 -23.51 2.06
CA ALA A 211 12.25 -23.50 1.53
C ALA A 211 12.26 -23.70 0.00
N MET A 212 13.23 -23.12 -0.71
CA MET A 212 13.40 -23.35 -2.15
C MET A 212 13.72 -24.82 -2.44
N ASP A 213 14.65 -25.44 -1.70
CA ASP A 213 14.98 -26.87 -1.82
C ASP A 213 13.73 -27.74 -1.64
N ALA A 214 12.85 -27.38 -0.71
CA ALA A 214 11.59 -28.09 -0.48
C ALA A 214 10.59 -27.91 -1.64
N LEU A 215 10.54 -26.74 -2.28
CA LEU A 215 9.70 -26.47 -3.45
C LEU A 215 10.24 -27.19 -4.71
N ASP A 216 11.55 -27.17 -4.92
CA ASP A 216 12.23 -27.90 -6.00
C ASP A 216 11.94 -29.40 -5.93
N ASN A 217 11.99 -29.96 -4.72
CA ASN A 217 11.80 -31.38 -4.46
C ASN A 217 10.36 -31.75 -4.07
N TRP A 218 9.39 -30.87 -4.30
CA TRP A 218 8.01 -31.10 -3.90
C TRP A 218 7.38 -32.25 -4.70
N ARG A 219 6.78 -33.23 -4.00
CA ARG A 219 6.18 -34.43 -4.62
C ARG A 219 4.74 -34.70 -4.21
N GLN A 220 4.19 -33.90 -3.30
CA GLN A 220 2.83 -34.11 -2.80
C GLN A 220 1.83 -33.34 -3.67
N PRO A 221 0.61 -33.86 -3.88
CA PRO A 221 -0.44 -33.08 -4.54
C PRO A 221 -0.82 -31.89 -3.66
N CYS A 222 -1.37 -30.83 -4.27
CA CYS A 222 -2.12 -29.85 -3.49
C CYS A 222 -3.33 -30.56 -2.87
N THR A 223 -3.68 -30.19 -1.65
CA THR A 223 -4.82 -30.75 -0.89
C THR A 223 -6.03 -29.82 -0.89
N SER A 224 -5.87 -28.60 -1.40
CA SER A 224 -6.91 -27.57 -1.45
C SER A 224 -6.86 -26.75 -2.73
N ARG A 225 -7.98 -26.06 -3.01
CA ARG A 225 -8.08 -25.12 -4.12
C ARG A 225 -7.15 -23.93 -3.92
N GLU A 226 -7.06 -23.45 -2.69
CA GLU A 226 -6.19 -22.36 -2.25
C GLU A 226 -4.72 -22.72 -2.47
N GLY A 227 -4.33 -23.95 -2.16
CA GLY A 227 -2.97 -24.46 -2.39
C GLY A 227 -2.65 -24.56 -3.87
N ALA A 228 -3.58 -25.04 -4.69
CA ALA A 228 -3.42 -25.07 -6.14
C ALA A 228 -3.24 -23.67 -6.74
N ILE A 229 -4.03 -22.68 -6.31
CA ILE A 229 -3.90 -21.28 -6.75
C ILE A 229 -2.55 -20.70 -6.32
N SER A 230 -2.12 -20.96 -5.09
CA SER A 230 -0.87 -20.45 -4.54
C SER A 230 0.34 -21.02 -5.28
N ALA A 231 0.34 -22.32 -5.55
CA ALA A 231 1.37 -23.01 -6.33
C ALA A 231 1.47 -22.48 -7.76
N MET A 232 0.34 -22.23 -8.44
CA MET A 232 0.34 -21.65 -9.79
C MET A 232 0.87 -20.21 -9.82
N ARG A 233 0.52 -19.39 -8.83
CA ARG A 233 1.04 -18.02 -8.72
C ARG A 233 2.55 -18.00 -8.48
N PHE A 234 3.03 -18.88 -7.60
CA PHE A 234 4.45 -19.05 -7.37
C PHE A 234 5.15 -19.46 -8.68
N ALA A 235 4.65 -20.50 -9.35
CA ALA A 235 5.23 -21.00 -10.60
C ALA A 235 5.27 -19.94 -11.71
N GLN A 236 4.20 -19.16 -11.85
CA GLN A 236 4.16 -18.04 -12.78
C GLN A 236 5.25 -17.01 -12.46
N LYS A 237 5.30 -16.54 -11.22
CA LYS A 237 6.25 -15.52 -10.81
C LYS A 237 7.69 -15.98 -10.97
N GLU A 238 8.02 -17.18 -10.49
CA GLU A 238 9.35 -17.74 -10.65
C GLU A 238 9.72 -17.90 -12.13
N SER A 239 8.78 -18.25 -13.02
CA SER A 239 9.06 -18.34 -14.45
C SER A 239 9.33 -17.00 -15.15
N GLU A 240 8.79 -15.90 -14.60
CA GLU A 240 9.01 -14.53 -15.09
C GLU A 240 10.36 -13.99 -14.61
N ASP A 241 10.72 -14.29 -13.35
CA ASP A 241 11.95 -13.81 -12.71
C ASP A 241 13.18 -14.67 -13.07
N TYR A 242 13.00 -15.99 -13.24
CA TYR A 242 14.06 -16.97 -13.48
C TYR A 242 13.62 -18.01 -14.54
N TYR A 243 14.49 -18.28 -15.51
CA TYR A 243 14.16 -19.19 -16.63
C TYR A 243 13.99 -20.65 -16.15
N ALA A 244 12.73 -21.06 -15.93
CA ALA A 244 12.25 -22.45 -15.77
C ALA A 244 13.04 -23.35 -14.78
N GLU A 245 12.92 -23.04 -13.49
CA GLU A 245 13.51 -23.82 -12.39
C GLU A 245 12.73 -25.12 -12.05
N PRO A 246 13.36 -26.10 -11.35
CA PRO A 246 12.71 -27.33 -10.90
C PRO A 246 11.42 -27.10 -10.09
N SER A 247 11.38 -26.08 -9.24
CA SER A 247 10.21 -25.68 -8.45
C SER A 247 8.96 -25.42 -9.31
N VAL A 248 9.10 -24.77 -10.48
CA VAL A 248 7.99 -24.50 -11.41
C VAL A 248 7.34 -25.81 -11.85
N LYS A 249 8.14 -26.82 -12.21
CA LYS A 249 7.64 -28.14 -12.64
C LYS A 249 6.96 -28.85 -11.48
N SER A 250 7.55 -28.81 -10.30
CA SER A 250 7.01 -29.44 -9.10
C SER A 250 5.66 -28.83 -8.68
N MET A 251 5.52 -27.50 -8.76
CA MET A 251 4.25 -26.82 -8.50
C MET A 251 3.16 -27.18 -9.53
N ILE A 252 3.48 -27.18 -10.82
CA ILE A 252 2.53 -27.58 -11.87
C ILE A 252 2.08 -29.04 -11.66
N ALA A 253 3.00 -29.94 -11.32
CA ALA A 253 2.68 -31.34 -11.04
C ALA A 253 1.74 -31.49 -9.82
N ALA A 254 2.00 -30.75 -8.74
CA ALA A 254 1.15 -30.77 -7.54
C ALA A 254 -0.28 -30.28 -7.84
N VAL A 255 -0.42 -29.24 -8.68
CA VAL A 255 -1.69 -28.69 -9.12
C VAL A 255 -2.44 -29.66 -10.03
N LEU A 256 -1.76 -30.27 -11.01
CA LEU A 256 -2.38 -31.25 -11.91
C LEU A 256 -2.92 -32.45 -11.12
N ALA A 257 -2.15 -32.98 -10.18
CA ALA A 257 -2.59 -34.09 -9.33
C ALA A 257 -3.83 -33.72 -8.49
N TYR A 258 -3.91 -32.49 -7.98
CA TYR A 258 -5.12 -31.99 -7.31
C TYR A 258 -6.33 -31.94 -8.24
N LEU A 259 -6.17 -31.38 -9.45
CA LEU A 259 -7.25 -31.25 -10.43
C LEU A 259 -7.73 -32.60 -10.98
N GLU A 260 -6.84 -33.58 -11.08
CA GLU A 260 -7.14 -34.96 -11.49
C GLU A 260 -7.79 -35.79 -10.37
N GLY A 261 -7.95 -35.22 -9.17
CA GLY A 261 -8.61 -35.88 -8.04
C GLY A 261 -7.71 -36.87 -7.29
N ALA A 262 -6.38 -36.83 -7.49
CA ALA A 262 -5.43 -37.67 -6.76
C ALA A 262 -5.25 -37.24 -5.29
N ALA A 263 -5.87 -36.13 -4.88
CA ALA A 263 -5.85 -35.59 -3.53
C ALA A 263 -7.14 -35.88 -2.72
N ALA A 264 -8.07 -36.67 -3.27
CA ALA A 264 -9.37 -37.01 -2.67
C ALA A 264 -9.36 -38.37 -1.94
#